data_AF-G5A3I1-F1
#
_entry.id   AF-G5A3I1-F1
#
_cell.length_a   1.000
_cell.length_b   1.000
_cell.length_c   1.000
_cell.angle_alpha   90.00
_cell.angle_beta   90.00
_cell.angle_gamma   90.00
#
_symmetry.space_group_name_H-M   'P 1'
#
loop_
_entity.id
_entity.type
_entity.pdbx_description
1 polymer ?
#
loop_
_entity_poly.entity_id
_entity_poly.type
_entity_poly.pdbx_seq_one_letter_code
_entity_poly.pdbx_strand_id
1 'polypeptide(L)'
;MNAPALIALLFIAMNPIASVSALTSDAATQTIVAPDKGDELEDRAYAEEQQELEVEIDTRDPNATINTDIYSFVEPTEYVMGLLLDPCRNHAVDCCVDRFGEPAYVDSSATVAEQVSLVDESGATLDVSVSRIGDRPSIFDQNCYLDDDLVPYRLQKTLSPTGLTITKNYTNSGCIGRLRALVPMDEVVRPACWDYNDSINALASCYNVDGRKRDTCVAVGFMQNSYIVQCGGAYELSNHCGTFLELHEPGNEAILSQTRLFGQYPSGFRTTTLPLFFKGDRTRTICRGDYEIWWVQRTRYNFIVQKKKKFRITSPQCDFDFATNKYKNYHRIP
;
A
#
# COMPACT_ATOMS: atom_id res chain seq x y z
N MET A 1 85.99 1.63 24.18
CA MET A 1 85.21 1.17 25.34
C MET A 1 84.14 0.21 24.84
N ASN A 2 84.28 -1.05 25.24
CA ASN A 2 83.36 -2.19 25.31
C ASN A 2 82.43 -2.58 24.14
N ALA A 3 82.64 -3.83 23.71
CA ALA A 3 81.92 -4.72 22.79
C ALA A 3 80.57 -5.24 23.38
N PRO A 4 79.83 -6.21 22.77
CA PRO A 4 79.48 -6.50 21.36
C PRO A 4 77.98 -6.91 21.12
N ALA A 5 77.65 -7.18 19.84
CA ALA A 5 76.86 -8.33 19.33
C ALA A 5 75.30 -8.42 19.33
N LEU A 6 74.82 -8.85 18.13
CA LEU A 6 73.75 -9.83 17.79
C LEU A 6 72.30 -9.40 17.43
N ILE A 7 71.96 -9.67 16.14
CA ILE A 7 70.76 -10.33 15.55
C ILE A 7 69.41 -9.57 15.32
N ALA A 8 69.16 -9.32 14.01
CA ALA A 8 68.02 -9.62 13.10
C ALA A 8 66.54 -9.36 13.45
N LEU A 9 65.82 -8.78 12.46
CA LEU A 9 64.49 -9.18 11.92
C LEU A 9 64.17 -8.24 10.73
N LEU A 10 64.11 -8.66 9.47
CA LEU A 10 63.09 -9.41 8.69
C LEU A 10 62.22 -8.49 7.81
N PHE A 11 62.09 -8.91 6.55
CA PHE A 11 61.58 -8.23 5.34
C PHE A 11 60.12 -7.76 5.37
N ILE A 12 59.81 -6.65 4.68
CA ILE A 12 58.61 -6.54 3.82
C ILE A 12 58.98 -5.79 2.52
N ALA A 13 58.92 -6.53 1.40
CA ALA A 13 59.05 -6.01 0.06
C ALA A 13 57.73 -5.35 -0.39
N MET A 14 57.80 -4.12 -0.88
CA MET A 14 56.71 -3.45 -1.59
C MET A 14 56.68 -3.97 -3.03
N ASN A 15 55.52 -4.42 -3.50
CA ASN A 15 55.21 -4.49 -4.93
C ASN A 15 53.72 -4.15 -5.17
N PRO A 16 53.40 -3.52 -6.32
CA PRO A 16 52.14 -2.85 -6.56
C PRO A 16 51.09 -3.82 -7.11
N ILE A 17 49.82 -3.66 -6.70
CA ILE A 17 48.69 -4.37 -7.31
C ILE A 17 48.02 -3.46 -8.33
N ALA A 18 47.82 -4.06 -9.51
CA ALA A 18 47.35 -3.50 -10.75
C ALA A 18 46.01 -2.76 -10.66
N SER A 19 45.93 -1.65 -11.38
CA SER A 19 44.69 -1.01 -11.80
C SER A 19 43.94 -1.92 -12.78
N VAL A 20 42.83 -2.52 -12.32
CA VAL A 20 41.88 -3.18 -13.20
C VAL A 20 40.85 -2.14 -13.63
N SER A 21 40.94 -1.73 -14.89
CA SER A 21 39.90 -0.96 -15.58
C SER A 21 38.62 -1.80 -15.62
N ALA A 22 37.61 -1.40 -14.84
CA ALA A 22 36.28 -1.97 -14.96
C ALA A 22 35.70 -1.58 -16.33
N LEU A 23 35.48 -2.58 -17.18
CA LEU A 23 34.76 -2.42 -18.43
C LEU A 23 33.33 -1.94 -18.14
N THR A 24 32.99 -0.80 -18.73
CA THR A 24 31.62 -0.37 -18.98
C THR A 24 30.95 -1.35 -19.93
N SER A 25 29.95 -2.10 -19.46
CA SER A 25 28.95 -2.70 -20.34
C SER A 25 27.60 -2.05 -20.05
N ASP A 26 27.30 -0.99 -20.81
CA ASP A 26 25.94 -0.59 -21.14
C ASP A 26 25.30 -1.73 -21.96
N ALA A 27 24.82 -2.75 -21.25
CA ALA A 27 23.75 -3.57 -21.75
C ALA A 27 22.51 -3.08 -20.98
N ALA A 28 21.69 -2.27 -21.64
CA ALA A 28 20.33 -2.04 -21.19
C ALA A 28 19.69 -3.41 -21.06
N THR A 29 19.59 -3.91 -19.83
CA THR A 29 18.87 -5.13 -19.51
C THR A 29 17.44 -4.84 -19.90
N GLN A 30 17.04 -5.28 -21.10
CA GLN A 30 15.64 -5.37 -21.45
C GLN A 30 15.05 -6.41 -20.51
N THR A 31 14.52 -5.94 -19.40
CA THR A 31 13.64 -6.71 -18.53
C THR A 31 12.41 -7.03 -19.36
N ILE A 32 12.40 -8.21 -19.99
CA ILE A 32 11.19 -8.77 -20.58
C ILE A 32 10.30 -9.08 -19.38
N VAL A 33 9.37 -8.18 -19.09
CA VAL A 33 8.34 -8.38 -18.08
C VAL A 33 7.52 -9.58 -18.55
N ALA A 34 7.69 -10.73 -17.90
CA ALA A 34 6.77 -11.83 -18.08
C ALA A 34 5.36 -11.30 -17.76
N PRO A 35 4.35 -11.55 -18.61
CA PRO A 35 3.00 -11.09 -18.31
C PRO A 35 2.59 -11.70 -16.97
N ASP A 36 2.45 -10.84 -15.96
CA ASP A 36 1.89 -11.20 -14.67
C ASP A 36 0.44 -11.60 -14.92
N LYS A 37 0.23 -12.91 -15.07
CA LYS A 37 -1.07 -13.56 -15.27
C LYS A 37 -1.64 -14.09 -13.95
N GLY A 38 -1.00 -13.81 -12.81
CA GLY A 38 -1.44 -14.32 -11.50
C GLY A 38 -2.90 -14.01 -11.24
N ASP A 39 -3.30 -12.75 -11.46
CA ASP A 39 -4.67 -12.29 -11.20
C ASP A 39 -5.70 -12.95 -12.16
N GLU A 40 -5.36 -13.16 -13.44
CA GLU A 40 -6.24 -13.85 -14.42
C GLU A 40 -6.40 -15.33 -14.11
N LEU A 41 -5.31 -15.98 -13.68
CA LEU A 41 -5.33 -17.36 -13.23
C LEU A 41 -6.17 -17.51 -11.96
N GLU A 42 -6.10 -16.53 -11.05
CA GLU A 42 -6.89 -16.52 -9.83
C GLU A 42 -8.40 -16.34 -10.13
N ASP A 43 -8.78 -15.39 -10.99
CA ASP A 43 -10.19 -15.21 -11.38
C ASP A 43 -10.75 -16.39 -12.19
N ARG A 44 -9.96 -16.98 -13.10
CA ARG A 44 -10.37 -18.19 -13.84
C ARG A 44 -10.50 -19.38 -12.91
N ALA A 45 -9.54 -19.60 -12.02
CA ALA A 45 -9.60 -20.67 -11.04
C ALA A 45 -10.82 -20.53 -10.12
N TYR A 46 -11.23 -19.30 -9.79
CA TYR A 46 -12.46 -19.07 -9.02
C TYR A 46 -13.70 -19.53 -9.78
N ALA A 47 -13.83 -19.14 -11.06
CA ALA A 47 -14.96 -19.56 -11.89
C ALA A 47 -14.99 -21.09 -12.11
N GLU A 48 -13.83 -21.72 -12.30
CA GLU A 48 -13.71 -23.17 -12.45
C GLU A 48 -14.06 -23.90 -11.14
N GLU A 49 -13.53 -23.45 -9.99
CA GLU A 49 -13.86 -24.03 -8.68
C GLU A 49 -15.34 -23.90 -8.33
N GLN A 50 -15.99 -22.77 -8.65
CA GLN A 50 -17.43 -22.60 -8.48
C GLN A 50 -18.21 -23.67 -9.24
N GLN A 51 -17.83 -23.89 -10.51
CA GLN A 51 -18.49 -24.89 -11.34
C GLN A 51 -18.28 -26.31 -10.78
N GLU A 52 -17.08 -26.63 -10.29
CA GLU A 52 -16.81 -27.92 -9.64
C GLU A 52 -17.62 -28.10 -8.35
N LEU A 53 -17.72 -27.05 -7.54
CA LEU A 53 -18.45 -27.07 -6.27
C LEU A 53 -19.96 -27.19 -6.49
N GLU A 54 -20.51 -26.51 -7.50
CA GLU A 54 -21.90 -26.66 -7.95
C GLU A 54 -22.19 -28.11 -8.35
N VAL A 55 -21.29 -28.74 -9.12
CA VAL A 55 -21.42 -30.15 -9.51
C VAL A 55 -21.31 -31.08 -8.29
N GLU A 56 -20.40 -30.82 -7.34
CA GLU A 56 -20.31 -31.61 -6.10
C GLU A 56 -21.59 -31.51 -5.27
N ILE A 57 -22.19 -30.32 -5.18
CA ILE A 57 -23.43 -30.11 -4.43
C ILE A 57 -24.60 -30.82 -5.12
N ASP A 58 -24.76 -30.65 -6.44
CA ASP A 58 -25.82 -31.30 -7.22
C ASP A 58 -25.72 -32.83 -7.17
N THR A 59 -24.50 -33.38 -7.23
CA THR A 59 -24.27 -34.82 -7.10
C THR A 59 -24.55 -35.37 -5.70
N ARG A 60 -24.35 -34.57 -4.65
CA ARG A 60 -24.60 -34.97 -3.26
C ARG A 60 -26.07 -34.84 -2.87
N ASP A 61 -26.74 -33.78 -3.31
CA ASP A 61 -28.16 -33.53 -3.09
C ASP A 61 -28.75 -32.73 -4.27
N PRO A 62 -29.42 -33.38 -5.23
CA PRO A 62 -29.95 -32.73 -6.43
C PRO A 62 -31.11 -31.77 -6.14
N ASN A 63 -31.60 -31.70 -4.89
CA ASN A 63 -32.59 -30.72 -4.44
C ASN A 63 -31.96 -29.58 -3.61
N ALA A 64 -30.65 -29.62 -3.34
CA ALA A 64 -29.97 -28.60 -2.55
C ALA A 64 -29.62 -27.38 -3.41
N THR A 65 -30.36 -26.29 -3.26
CA THR A 65 -29.91 -24.95 -3.67
C THR A 65 -29.01 -24.36 -2.59
N ILE A 66 -27.83 -24.94 -2.37
CA ILE A 66 -26.83 -24.34 -1.47
C ILE A 66 -26.05 -23.33 -2.32
N ASN A 67 -26.37 -22.04 -2.14
CA ASN A 67 -25.50 -20.97 -2.61
C ASN A 67 -24.19 -21.02 -1.78
N THR A 68 -23.06 -21.19 -2.44
CA THR A 68 -21.72 -21.30 -1.84
C THR A 68 -21.12 -19.93 -1.52
N ASP A 69 -21.67 -18.88 -2.13
CA ASP A 69 -21.32 -17.47 -1.94
C ASP A 69 -22.36 -16.76 -1.07
N ILE A 70 -22.84 -17.42 -0.01
CA ILE A 70 -23.70 -16.74 0.96
C ILE A 70 -22.83 -15.77 1.74
N TYR A 71 -23.11 -14.49 1.59
CA TYR A 71 -22.46 -13.45 2.38
C TYR A 71 -23.12 -13.32 3.75
N SER A 72 -22.29 -13.32 4.79
CA SER A 72 -22.67 -12.93 6.14
C SER A 72 -21.86 -11.72 6.57
N PHE A 73 -22.53 -10.72 7.14
CA PHE A 73 -21.89 -9.48 7.58
C PHE A 73 -21.63 -9.54 9.08
N VAL A 74 -20.37 -9.66 9.47
CA VAL A 74 -19.94 -9.80 10.87
C VAL A 74 -18.74 -8.90 11.11
N GLU A 75 -18.98 -7.66 11.52
CA GLU A 75 -17.91 -6.74 11.91
C GLU A 75 -17.23 -7.26 13.20
N PRO A 76 -15.90 -7.38 13.25
CA PRO A 76 -15.22 -7.90 14.43
C PRO A 76 -15.28 -6.90 15.59
N THR A 77 -15.42 -7.44 16.80
CA THR A 77 -15.43 -6.67 18.04
C THR A 77 -14.11 -6.76 18.81
N GLU A 78 -13.31 -7.81 18.56
CA GLU A 78 -12.10 -8.13 19.32
C GLU A 78 -10.80 -7.61 18.69
N TYR A 79 -10.86 -7.25 17.40
CA TYR A 79 -9.71 -6.80 16.63
C TYR A 79 -10.12 -5.70 15.66
N VAL A 80 -9.14 -4.89 15.26
CA VAL A 80 -9.31 -3.71 14.40
C VAL A 80 -8.71 -4.01 13.04
N MET A 81 -9.45 -3.60 11.99
CA MET A 81 -8.99 -3.62 10.62
C MET A 81 -8.96 -2.21 10.03
N GLY A 82 -7.91 -1.91 9.27
CA GLY A 82 -7.76 -0.66 8.52
C GLY A 82 -7.49 -0.93 7.05
N LEU A 83 -8.02 -0.06 6.20
CA LEU A 83 -7.82 -0.08 4.75
C LEU A 83 -7.55 1.35 4.28
N LEU A 84 -6.53 1.55 3.44
CA LEU A 84 -6.14 2.82 2.83
C LEU A 84 -6.02 2.64 1.32
N LEU A 85 -6.51 3.60 0.54
CA LEU A 85 -6.54 3.53 -0.92
C LEU A 85 -5.44 4.43 -1.48
N ASP A 86 -4.60 3.85 -2.33
CA ASP A 86 -3.44 4.50 -2.95
C ASP A 86 -2.51 5.20 -1.92
N PRO A 87 -2.09 4.49 -0.85
CA PRO A 87 -1.44 5.11 0.31
C PRO A 87 -0.11 5.79 0.02
N CYS A 88 0.54 5.43 -1.08
CA CYS A 88 1.86 5.89 -1.46
C CYS A 88 1.88 6.77 -2.71
N ARG A 89 0.75 7.38 -3.06
CA ARG A 89 0.69 8.35 -4.15
C ARG A 89 1.75 9.44 -3.99
N ASN A 90 2.61 9.58 -4.99
CA ASN A 90 3.74 10.52 -5.03
C ASN A 90 4.85 10.28 -3.98
N HIS A 91 4.91 9.07 -3.40
CA HIS A 91 5.94 8.62 -2.47
C HIS A 91 6.59 7.32 -2.96
N ALA A 92 7.58 6.81 -2.22
CA ALA A 92 8.15 5.48 -2.47
C ALA A 92 7.08 4.38 -2.33
N VAL A 93 7.23 3.26 -3.06
CA VAL A 93 6.21 2.20 -3.12
C VAL A 93 5.95 1.49 -1.78
N ASP A 94 6.93 1.54 -0.88
CA ASP A 94 6.92 0.94 0.46
C ASP A 94 6.60 1.96 1.57
N CYS A 95 6.17 3.18 1.22
CA CYS A 95 6.02 4.29 2.16
C CYS A 95 5.08 4.04 3.35
N CYS A 96 4.21 3.03 3.27
CA CYS A 96 3.19 2.69 4.26
C CYS A 96 3.45 1.34 4.94
N VAL A 97 4.51 0.63 4.56
CA VAL A 97 4.90 -0.64 5.16
C VAL A 97 5.43 -0.41 6.57
N ASP A 98 4.95 -1.18 7.54
CA ASP A 98 5.34 -1.10 8.97
C ASP A 98 5.00 0.24 9.66
N ARG A 99 4.06 1.01 9.09
CA ARG A 99 3.58 2.29 9.66
C ARG A 99 2.14 2.20 10.08
N PHE A 100 1.76 2.80 11.21
CA PHE A 100 0.36 2.80 11.63
C PHE A 100 -0.47 3.85 10.87
N GLY A 101 0.19 4.84 10.28
CA GLY A 101 -0.38 5.90 9.47
C GLY A 101 0.35 7.21 9.76
N GLU A 102 0.47 8.09 8.78
CA GLU A 102 1.09 9.39 9.01
C GLU A 102 0.03 10.44 9.38
N PRO A 103 0.31 11.33 10.33
CA PRO A 103 -0.63 12.38 10.65
C PRO A 103 -0.76 13.35 9.48
N ALA A 104 -1.92 13.99 9.36
CA ALA A 104 -2.14 14.99 8.33
C ALA A 104 -1.04 16.06 8.30
N TYR A 105 -0.52 16.50 9.45
CA TYR A 105 0.52 17.52 9.53
C TYR A 105 1.83 16.91 10.07
N VAL A 106 2.72 16.56 9.14
CA VAL A 106 4.07 16.04 9.44
C VAL A 106 5.11 17.14 9.34
N ASP A 107 6.11 17.12 10.22
CA ASP A 107 7.34 17.89 10.05
C ASP A 107 8.26 17.17 9.05
N SER A 108 8.56 17.80 7.92
CA SER A 108 9.47 17.24 6.91
C SER A 108 10.93 17.21 7.36
N SER A 109 11.28 17.96 8.42
CA SER A 109 12.62 18.01 9.00
C SER A 109 12.82 17.05 10.19
N ALA A 110 11.74 16.47 10.71
CA ALA A 110 11.82 15.48 11.77
C ALA A 110 12.37 14.16 11.22
N THR A 111 13.64 13.87 11.50
CA THR A 111 14.20 12.52 11.42
C THR A 111 13.50 11.68 12.48
N VAL A 112 12.52 10.88 12.07
CA VAL A 112 12.06 9.75 12.90
C VAL A 112 13.28 8.88 13.13
N ALA A 113 13.51 8.44 14.37
CA ALA A 113 14.43 7.33 14.61
C ALA A 113 13.89 6.14 13.80
N GLU A 114 14.44 5.93 12.61
CA GLU A 114 14.07 4.84 11.71
C GLU A 114 14.30 3.54 12.48
N GLN A 115 13.22 2.79 12.69
CA GLN A 115 13.17 1.48 13.35
C GLN A 115 13.29 1.50 14.88
N VAL A 116 12.17 1.25 15.55
CA VAL A 116 12.15 0.81 16.94
C VAL A 116 12.32 -0.70 16.93
N SER A 117 13.50 -1.21 17.31
CA SER A 117 13.73 -2.65 17.47
C SER A 117 12.77 -3.19 18.52
N LEU A 118 11.83 -4.04 18.10
CA LEU A 118 11.00 -4.77 19.05
C LEU A 118 11.89 -5.75 19.80
N VAL A 119 11.58 -6.01 21.07
CA VAL A 119 12.24 -7.04 21.87
C VAL A 119 11.25 -8.13 22.21
N ASP A 120 11.69 -9.38 22.27
CA ASP A 120 10.88 -10.49 22.76
C ASP A 120 10.74 -10.47 24.29
N GLU A 121 9.98 -11.43 24.85
CA GLU A 121 9.80 -11.58 26.31
C GLU A 121 11.10 -11.80 27.10
N SER A 122 12.19 -12.17 26.43
CA SER A 122 13.52 -12.33 27.01
C SER A 122 14.39 -11.07 26.89
N GLY A 123 13.89 -10.04 26.21
CA GLY A 123 14.60 -8.80 25.93
C GLY A 123 15.53 -8.87 24.71
N ALA A 124 15.48 -9.96 23.93
CA ALA A 124 16.27 -10.08 22.72
C ALA A 124 15.61 -9.29 21.58
N THR A 125 16.41 -8.53 20.83
CA THR A 125 15.90 -7.76 19.69
C THR A 125 15.40 -8.69 18.60
N LEU A 126 14.14 -8.50 18.24
CA LEU A 126 13.50 -9.16 17.12
C LEU A 126 14.04 -8.63 15.78
N ASP A 127 13.88 -9.42 14.74
CA ASP A 127 14.38 -9.12 13.40
C ASP A 127 13.87 -7.76 12.88
N VAL A 128 14.67 -7.07 12.06
CA VAL A 128 14.33 -5.76 11.51
C VAL A 128 13.05 -5.83 10.66
N SER A 129 12.74 -6.98 10.06
CA SER A 129 11.50 -7.24 9.32
C SER A 129 10.22 -7.22 10.18
N VAL A 130 10.35 -7.29 11.51
CA VAL A 130 9.22 -7.13 12.45
C VAL A 130 9.31 -5.85 13.26
N SER A 131 10.33 -5.02 13.02
CA SER A 131 10.50 -3.72 13.67
C SER A 131 9.52 -2.69 13.10
N ARG A 132 8.99 -1.85 13.98
CA ARG A 132 8.06 -0.77 13.61
C ARG A 132 8.82 0.49 13.30
N ILE A 133 8.41 1.19 12.25
CA ILE A 133 8.79 2.59 12.06
C ILE A 133 7.85 3.42 12.93
N GLY A 134 8.41 4.24 13.83
CA GLY A 134 7.59 5.17 14.62
C GLY A 134 6.85 6.15 13.71
N ASP A 135 5.61 6.50 14.06
CA ASP A 135 4.89 7.55 13.32
C ASP A 135 5.58 8.90 13.52
N ARG A 136 5.53 9.79 12.51
CA ARG A 136 6.02 11.16 12.68
C ARG A 136 5.10 11.90 13.67
N PRO A 137 5.65 12.72 14.58
CA PRO A 137 4.81 13.52 15.47
C PRO A 137 3.98 14.53 14.66
N SER A 138 2.72 14.70 15.07
CA SER A 138 1.88 15.78 14.56
C SER A 138 2.34 17.11 15.14
N ILE A 139 2.53 18.14 14.31
CA ILE A 139 2.81 19.50 14.79
C ILE A 139 1.70 20.42 14.35
N PHE A 140 1.03 21.03 15.34
CA PHE A 140 0.10 22.14 15.13
C PHE A 140 0.75 23.42 15.64
N ASP A 141 1.14 24.30 14.72
CA ASP A 141 1.67 25.61 15.08
C ASP A 141 0.60 26.69 14.89
N GLN A 142 0.19 27.31 16.00
CA GLN A 142 -0.79 28.40 16.01
C GLN A 142 -0.19 29.74 15.56
N ASN A 143 1.14 29.87 15.47
CA ASN A 143 1.84 31.14 15.24
C ASN A 143 2.40 31.27 13.81
N CYS A 144 1.65 30.78 12.82
CA CYS A 144 2.02 30.83 11.41
C CYS A 144 1.31 31.93 10.64
N TYR A 145 2.10 32.73 9.93
CA TYR A 145 1.66 33.85 9.11
C TYR A 145 1.93 33.56 7.63
N LEU A 146 1.30 34.31 6.74
CA LEU A 146 1.49 34.24 5.29
C LEU A 146 1.97 35.60 4.80
N ASP A 147 2.86 35.62 3.84
CA ASP A 147 3.14 36.82 3.08
C ASP A 147 2.23 36.92 1.85
N ASP A 148 2.49 37.93 1.02
CA ASP A 148 1.65 38.27 -0.14
C ASP A 148 1.68 37.18 -1.23
N ASP A 149 2.73 36.33 -1.23
CA ASP A 149 2.91 35.20 -2.15
C ASP A 149 2.39 33.87 -1.57
N LEU A 150 1.64 33.92 -0.46
CA LEU A 150 1.14 32.75 0.28
C LEU A 150 2.25 31.84 0.84
N VAL A 151 3.47 32.37 1.02
CA VAL A 151 4.57 31.59 1.60
C VAL A 151 4.47 31.66 3.13
N PRO A 152 4.40 30.50 3.82
CA PRO A 152 4.23 30.46 5.26
C PRO A 152 5.53 30.82 5.98
N TYR A 153 5.44 31.70 6.96
CA TYR A 153 6.57 32.12 7.79
C TYR A 153 6.19 32.23 9.27
N ARG A 154 7.22 32.20 10.13
CA ARG A 154 7.10 32.45 11.57
C ARG A 154 7.75 33.78 11.92
N LEU A 155 7.16 34.51 12.87
CA LEU A 155 7.81 35.69 13.43
C LEU A 155 8.85 35.26 14.48
N GLN A 156 10.12 35.51 14.20
CA GLN A 156 11.22 35.31 15.13
C GLN A 156 11.46 36.60 15.91
N LYS A 157 11.24 36.54 17.23
CA LYS A 157 11.40 37.65 18.16
C LYS A 157 12.75 37.52 18.87
N THR A 158 13.67 38.44 18.62
CA THR A 158 14.98 38.48 19.26
C THR A 158 15.07 39.72 20.14
N LEU A 159 15.18 39.51 21.45
CA LEU A 159 15.42 40.59 22.40
C LEU A 159 16.93 40.84 22.52
N SER A 160 17.34 42.06 22.25
CA SER A 160 18.72 42.53 22.35
C SER A 160 18.82 43.71 23.32
N PRO A 161 20.02 44.09 23.80
CA PRO A 161 20.19 45.29 24.63
C PRO A 161 19.69 46.58 23.95
N THR A 162 19.61 46.59 22.61
CA THR A 162 19.11 47.70 21.80
C THR A 162 17.60 47.65 21.53
N GLY A 163 16.90 46.62 22.01
CA GLY A 163 15.46 46.47 21.87
C GLY A 163 15.00 45.14 21.27
N LEU A 164 13.70 45.03 21.03
CA LEU A 164 13.06 43.87 20.41
C LEU A 164 13.12 43.97 18.89
N THR A 165 13.74 42.98 18.25
CA THR A 165 13.72 42.83 16.78
C THR A 165 12.77 41.71 16.41
N ILE A 166 11.90 41.94 15.43
CA ILE A 166 10.98 40.93 14.89
C ILE A 166 11.36 40.69 13.43
N THR A 167 11.68 39.44 13.08
CA THR A 167 12.06 39.03 11.72
C THR A 167 11.16 37.92 11.21
N LYS A 168 11.00 37.82 9.88
CA LYS A 168 10.30 36.70 9.24
C LYS A 168 11.28 35.54 9.07
N ASN A 169 10.95 34.37 9.60
CA ASN A 169 11.70 33.15 9.43
C ASN A 169 10.92 32.20 8.52
N TYR A 170 11.50 31.91 7.36
CA TYR A 170 10.95 31.03 6.34
C TYR A 170 11.49 29.60 6.41
N THR A 171 12.63 29.39 7.08
CA THR A 171 13.34 28.09 7.11
C THR A 171 13.03 27.35 8.40
N ASN A 172 12.65 26.06 8.29
CA ASN A 172 12.26 25.24 9.46
C ASN A 172 11.19 25.92 10.34
N SER A 173 10.32 26.72 9.73
CA SER A 173 9.31 27.49 10.44
C SER A 173 8.25 26.59 11.10
N GLY A 174 8.14 25.33 10.66
CA GLY A 174 7.10 24.39 11.09
C GLY A 174 5.71 24.74 10.55
N CYS A 175 5.59 25.78 9.73
CA CYS A 175 4.32 26.34 9.27
C CYS A 175 3.74 25.58 8.07
N ILE A 176 3.31 24.34 8.30
CA ILE A 176 2.79 23.44 7.26
C ILE A 176 1.26 23.46 7.22
N GLY A 177 0.60 23.65 8.37
CA GLY A 177 -0.85 23.48 8.49
C GLY A 177 -1.71 24.52 7.77
N ARG A 178 -1.29 25.80 7.77
CA ARG A 178 -2.07 26.90 7.20
C ARG A 178 -2.05 26.93 5.67
N LEU A 179 -0.95 26.50 5.05
CA LEU A 179 -0.80 26.43 3.59
C LEU A 179 -1.82 25.43 2.99
N ARG A 180 -1.93 24.24 3.57
CA ARG A 180 -2.82 23.18 3.08
C ARG A 180 -4.31 23.53 3.12
N ALA A 181 -4.72 24.46 3.98
CA ALA A 181 -6.10 24.94 4.04
C ALA A 181 -6.44 25.96 2.94
N LEU A 182 -5.43 26.51 2.26
CA LEU A 182 -5.57 27.62 1.31
C LEU A 182 -5.22 27.24 -0.12
N VAL A 183 -4.59 26.09 -0.33
CA VAL A 183 -4.23 25.55 -1.65
C VAL A 183 -5.30 24.55 -2.09
N PRO A 184 -5.64 24.49 -3.39
CA PRO A 184 -6.45 23.41 -3.94
C PRO A 184 -5.98 22.02 -3.49
N MET A 185 -6.93 21.15 -3.11
CA MET A 185 -6.64 19.87 -2.46
C MET A 185 -5.79 18.91 -3.32
N ASP A 186 -5.83 19.09 -4.64
CA ASP A 186 -5.06 18.39 -5.67
C ASP A 186 -3.58 18.78 -5.71
N GLU A 187 -3.24 19.99 -5.28
CA GLU A 187 -1.85 20.46 -5.14
C GLU A 187 -1.27 20.17 -3.75
N VAL A 188 -2.12 19.80 -2.77
CA VAL A 188 -1.68 19.43 -1.43
C VAL A 188 -1.05 18.03 -1.44
N VAL A 189 0.28 17.98 -1.41
CA VAL A 189 1.03 16.74 -1.16
C VAL A 189 0.65 16.19 0.21
N ARG A 190 -0.03 15.04 0.24
CA ARG A 190 -0.39 14.35 1.48
C ARG A 190 0.83 13.64 2.06
N PRO A 191 0.82 13.37 3.37
CA PRO A 191 1.79 12.47 3.98
C PRO A 191 1.82 11.10 3.28
N ALA A 192 2.92 10.38 3.46
CA ALA A 192 2.95 8.95 3.12
C ALA A 192 1.88 8.19 3.90
N CYS A 193 1.44 7.03 3.43
CA CYS A 193 0.45 6.20 4.14
C CYS A 193 -0.87 6.96 4.39
N TRP A 194 -1.38 7.63 3.35
CA TRP A 194 -2.58 8.46 3.40
C TRP A 194 -3.74 7.88 2.57
N ASP A 195 -4.98 8.06 3.00
CA ASP A 195 -6.14 7.55 2.28
C ASP A 195 -6.61 8.47 1.13
N TYR A 196 -6.48 8.02 -0.12
CA TYR A 196 -6.96 8.71 -1.32
C TYR A 196 -8.23 8.07 -1.90
N ASN A 197 -9.15 7.66 -1.03
CA ASN A 197 -10.36 6.93 -1.40
C ASN A 197 -11.35 7.72 -2.29
N ASP A 198 -11.18 9.02 -2.49
CA ASP A 198 -12.05 9.89 -3.30
C ASP A 198 -11.50 10.20 -4.70
N SER A 199 -10.27 9.76 -5.01
CA SER A 199 -9.50 10.21 -6.17
C SER A 199 -8.83 9.06 -6.92
N ILE A 200 -9.48 7.90 -6.97
CA ILE A 200 -8.95 6.71 -7.65
C ILE A 200 -9.28 6.77 -9.14
N ASN A 201 -8.25 6.64 -9.98
CA ASN A 201 -8.40 6.48 -11.43
C ASN A 201 -8.18 5.00 -11.78
N ALA A 202 -9.20 4.34 -12.31
CA ALA A 202 -9.13 2.91 -12.61
C ALA A 202 -8.20 2.57 -13.78
N LEU A 203 -7.88 3.55 -14.65
CA LEU A 203 -6.88 3.39 -15.71
C LEU A 203 -5.44 3.61 -15.22
N ALA A 204 -5.26 4.07 -13.98
CA ALA A 204 -3.91 4.28 -13.46
C ALA A 204 -3.21 2.95 -13.21
N SER A 205 -1.89 2.98 -13.35
CA SER A 205 -1.03 1.91 -12.89
C SER A 205 -0.73 2.08 -11.40
N CYS A 206 -0.53 0.97 -10.70
CA CYS A 206 -0.08 0.93 -9.32
C CYS A 206 1.20 0.09 -9.21
N TYR A 207 1.79 0.04 -8.02
CA TYR A 207 3.03 -0.69 -7.78
C TYR A 207 2.86 -1.67 -6.63
N ASN A 208 3.41 -2.86 -6.81
CA ASN A 208 3.66 -3.79 -5.72
C ASN A 208 4.74 -3.23 -4.78
N VAL A 209 4.82 -3.78 -3.57
CA VAL A 209 5.84 -3.40 -2.57
C VAL A 209 7.26 -3.63 -3.08
N ASP A 210 7.46 -4.60 -3.98
CA ASP A 210 8.74 -4.89 -4.63
C ASP A 210 9.08 -3.95 -5.80
N GLY A 211 8.23 -2.94 -6.06
CA GLY A 211 8.41 -1.95 -7.12
C GLY A 211 7.91 -2.40 -8.49
N ARG A 212 7.36 -3.60 -8.64
CA ARG A 212 6.78 -4.03 -9.92
C ARG A 212 5.51 -3.24 -10.23
N LYS A 213 5.48 -2.65 -11.42
CA LYS A 213 4.33 -1.90 -11.93
C LYS A 213 3.25 -2.87 -12.42
N ARG A 214 2.00 -2.60 -12.05
CA ARG A 214 0.79 -3.25 -12.57
C ARG A 214 -0.11 -2.19 -13.20
N ASP A 215 -0.74 -2.52 -14.32
CA ASP A 215 -1.67 -1.61 -14.99
C ASP A 215 -3.11 -1.86 -14.53
N THR A 216 -3.93 -0.81 -14.53
CA THR A 216 -5.36 -0.87 -14.14
C THR A 216 -5.54 -1.49 -12.75
N CYS A 217 -4.94 -0.86 -11.74
CA CYS A 217 -4.97 -1.33 -10.37
C CYS A 217 -4.88 -0.19 -9.37
N VAL A 218 -5.16 -0.48 -8.10
CA VAL A 218 -4.95 0.44 -6.99
C VAL A 218 -4.12 -0.24 -5.91
N ALA A 219 -3.14 0.49 -5.36
CA ALA A 219 -2.43 0.03 -4.18
C ALA A 219 -3.37 0.13 -2.97
N VAL A 220 -3.45 -0.91 -2.16
CA VAL A 220 -4.27 -0.95 -0.95
C VAL A 220 -3.36 -1.17 0.24
N GLY A 221 -3.32 -0.18 1.13
CA GLY A 221 -2.77 -0.35 2.46
C GLY A 221 -3.77 -1.12 3.30
N PHE A 222 -3.39 -2.25 3.89
CA PHE A 222 -4.22 -3.03 4.78
C PHE A 222 -3.53 -3.27 6.12
N MET A 223 -4.29 -3.22 7.21
CA MET A 223 -3.80 -3.57 8.55
C MET A 223 -4.85 -4.38 9.31
N GLN A 224 -4.38 -5.30 10.15
CA GLN A 224 -5.18 -6.00 11.14
C GLN A 224 -4.30 -6.30 12.36
N ASN A 225 -4.84 -6.21 13.57
CA ASN A 225 -4.13 -6.61 14.80
C ASN A 225 -4.41 -8.06 15.23
N SER A 226 -4.89 -8.89 14.31
CA SER A 226 -5.10 -10.33 14.47
C SER A 226 -4.65 -11.08 13.21
N TYR A 227 -4.80 -12.40 13.19
CA TYR A 227 -4.28 -13.24 12.10
C TYR A 227 -5.11 -13.11 10.80
N ILE A 228 -4.39 -13.00 9.67
CA ILE A 228 -4.97 -13.17 8.34
C ILE A 228 -5.16 -14.67 8.12
N VAL A 229 -6.40 -15.11 7.97
CA VAL A 229 -6.72 -16.53 7.85
C VAL A 229 -6.31 -17.02 6.46
N GLN A 230 -5.44 -18.03 6.45
CA GLN A 230 -5.00 -18.73 5.26
C GLN A 230 -5.44 -20.19 5.32
N CYS A 231 -5.68 -20.76 4.15
CA CYS A 231 -5.99 -22.17 4.03
C CYS A 231 -4.72 -22.99 3.87
N GLY A 232 -4.79 -24.27 4.22
CA GLY A 232 -3.65 -25.18 4.15
C GLY A 232 -3.97 -26.44 3.36
N GLY A 233 -2.92 -27.18 3.00
CA GLY A 233 -3.03 -28.44 2.28
C GLY A 233 -3.55 -28.23 0.86
N ALA A 234 -4.39 -29.16 0.38
CA ALA A 234 -4.91 -29.14 -1.00
C ALA A 234 -5.76 -27.89 -1.34
N TYR A 235 -6.22 -27.13 -0.32
CA TYR A 235 -7.06 -25.94 -0.48
C TYR A 235 -6.31 -24.63 -0.23
N GLU A 236 -4.99 -24.65 -0.10
CA GLU A 236 -4.17 -23.46 0.19
C GLU A 236 -4.39 -22.33 -0.83
N LEU A 237 -4.58 -22.70 -2.10
CA LEU A 237 -4.82 -21.77 -3.20
C LEU A 237 -6.28 -21.76 -3.68
N SER A 238 -7.20 -22.45 -2.99
CA SER A 238 -8.61 -22.43 -3.37
C SER A 238 -9.19 -21.03 -3.18
N ASN A 239 -9.97 -20.56 -4.14
CA ASN A 239 -10.63 -19.25 -4.08
C ASN A 239 -11.86 -19.23 -3.16
N HIS A 240 -12.33 -20.40 -2.72
CA HIS A 240 -13.32 -20.52 -1.65
C HIS A 240 -12.72 -20.53 -0.25
N CYS A 241 -11.41 -20.33 -0.12
CA CYS A 241 -10.74 -20.50 1.15
C CYS A 241 -9.63 -19.46 1.34
N GLY A 242 -9.74 -18.64 2.38
CA GLY A 242 -8.72 -17.68 2.76
C GLY A 242 -9.30 -16.30 3.06
N THR A 243 -8.44 -15.28 3.01
CA THR A 243 -8.83 -13.89 3.22
C THR A 243 -8.62 -13.10 1.93
N PHE A 244 -9.62 -12.30 1.55
CA PHE A 244 -9.64 -11.56 0.28
C PHE A 244 -10.01 -10.11 0.50
N LEU A 245 -9.49 -9.25 -0.36
CA LEU A 245 -10.07 -7.95 -0.63
C LEU A 245 -10.85 -8.06 -1.93
N GLU A 246 -12.15 -7.82 -1.86
CA GLU A 246 -13.06 -7.94 -2.99
C GLU A 246 -13.63 -6.58 -3.34
N LEU A 247 -13.77 -6.31 -4.63
CA LEU A 247 -14.38 -5.11 -5.16
C LEU A 247 -15.84 -5.38 -5.52
N HIS A 248 -16.72 -4.56 -4.97
CA HIS A 248 -18.17 -4.66 -5.14
C HIS A 248 -18.79 -3.30 -5.50
N GLU A 249 -19.94 -3.33 -6.17
CA GLU A 249 -20.83 -2.16 -6.19
C GLU A 249 -21.52 -2.02 -4.82
N PRO A 250 -21.96 -0.82 -4.41
CA PRO A 250 -22.58 -0.61 -3.10
C PRO A 250 -23.80 -1.50 -2.89
N GLY A 251 -23.72 -2.41 -1.90
CA GLY A 251 -24.80 -3.33 -1.57
C GLY A 251 -25.05 -4.46 -2.59
N ASN A 252 -24.16 -4.65 -3.56
CA ASN A 252 -24.20 -5.75 -4.52
C ASN A 252 -23.15 -6.79 -4.13
N GLU A 253 -23.52 -8.07 -4.08
CA GLU A 253 -22.63 -9.19 -3.72
C GLU A 253 -21.80 -9.71 -4.91
N ALA A 254 -22.01 -9.15 -6.10
CA ALA A 254 -21.25 -9.52 -7.29
C ALA A 254 -19.80 -9.02 -7.21
N ILE A 255 -18.86 -9.97 -7.09
CA ILE A 255 -17.43 -9.69 -7.14
C ILE A 255 -17.06 -9.16 -8.53
N LEU A 256 -16.57 -7.93 -8.58
CA LEU A 256 -16.06 -7.30 -9.80
C LEU A 256 -14.58 -7.58 -10.00
N SER A 257 -13.83 -7.66 -8.91
CA SER A 257 -12.40 -7.92 -8.89
C SER A 257 -11.99 -8.33 -7.48
N GLN A 258 -10.85 -9.00 -7.32
CA GLN A 258 -10.40 -9.48 -6.03
C GLN A 258 -8.87 -9.58 -5.97
N THR A 259 -8.35 -9.63 -4.74
CA THR A 259 -6.99 -10.08 -4.46
C THR A 259 -6.98 -10.87 -3.16
N ARG A 260 -6.22 -11.96 -3.14
CA ARG A 260 -5.98 -12.71 -1.91
C ARG A 260 -4.97 -12.01 -1.02
N LEU A 261 -5.22 -12.05 0.29
CA LEU A 261 -4.27 -11.63 1.31
C LEU A 261 -3.54 -12.85 1.87
N PHE A 262 -2.21 -12.75 1.92
CA PHE A 262 -1.37 -13.75 2.56
C PHE A 262 -1.00 -13.31 3.98
N GLY A 263 -0.61 -14.28 4.80
CA GLY A 263 -0.18 -14.08 6.18
C GLY A 263 1.03 -13.15 6.21
N GLN A 264 0.90 -12.09 6.98
CA GLN A 264 1.97 -11.13 7.24
C GLN A 264 2.01 -10.79 8.72
N TYR A 265 3.17 -10.35 9.22
CA TYR A 265 3.31 -9.96 10.61
C TYR A 265 2.49 -8.68 10.89
N PRO A 266 1.62 -8.65 11.93
CA PRO A 266 0.74 -7.53 12.25
C PRO A 266 1.53 -6.38 12.90
N SER A 267 2.24 -5.64 12.06
CA SER A 267 3.05 -4.48 12.42
C SER A 267 2.68 -3.35 11.45
N GLY A 268 1.76 -2.47 11.86
CA GLY A 268 1.27 -1.37 11.03
C GLY A 268 0.53 -1.84 9.78
N PHE A 269 0.50 -0.95 8.78
CA PHE A 269 -0.02 -1.23 7.45
C PHE A 269 0.98 -2.06 6.64
N ARG A 270 0.41 -2.90 5.81
CA ARG A 270 1.05 -3.62 4.72
C ARG A 270 0.41 -3.16 3.42
N THR A 271 1.07 -3.36 2.30
CA THR A 271 0.53 -2.93 1.00
C THR A 271 0.37 -4.14 0.10
N THR A 272 -0.78 -4.20 -0.58
CA THR A 272 -1.05 -5.11 -1.69
C THR A 272 -1.59 -4.30 -2.87
N THR A 273 -1.84 -4.95 -4.01
CA THR A 273 -2.51 -4.34 -5.15
C THR A 273 -3.86 -5.00 -5.37
N LEU A 274 -4.91 -4.21 -5.56
CA LEU A 274 -6.21 -4.69 -6.01
C LEU A 274 -6.35 -4.38 -7.51
N PRO A 275 -6.46 -5.40 -8.39
CA PRO A 275 -6.74 -5.17 -9.80
C PRO A 275 -8.11 -4.49 -9.96
N LEU A 276 -8.26 -3.66 -10.99
CA LEU A 276 -9.50 -2.94 -11.29
C LEU A 276 -10.11 -3.36 -12.63
N PHE A 277 -9.66 -4.50 -13.16
CA PHE A 277 -10.27 -5.14 -14.33
C PHE A 277 -11.70 -5.56 -14.02
N PHE A 278 -12.61 -5.37 -14.97
CA PHE A 278 -14.02 -5.72 -14.78
C PHE A 278 -14.20 -7.22 -14.95
N LYS A 279 -14.46 -7.93 -13.85
CA LYS A 279 -14.69 -9.39 -13.79
C LYS A 279 -13.55 -10.19 -14.43
N GLY A 280 -12.31 -9.80 -14.15
CA GLY A 280 -11.10 -10.44 -14.68
C GLY A 280 -10.81 -10.19 -16.17
N ASP A 281 -11.67 -9.47 -16.91
CA ASP A 281 -11.43 -9.17 -18.32
C ASP A 281 -10.41 -8.03 -18.46
N ARG A 282 -9.16 -8.35 -18.83
CA ARG A 282 -8.08 -7.36 -19.02
C ARG A 282 -8.31 -6.36 -20.14
N THR A 283 -9.34 -6.54 -20.96
CA THR A 283 -9.76 -5.57 -21.98
C THR A 283 -10.77 -4.56 -21.42
N ARG A 284 -11.17 -4.70 -20.16
CA ARG A 284 -12.20 -3.89 -19.52
C ARG A 284 -11.78 -3.48 -18.11
N THR A 285 -12.03 -2.23 -17.76
CA THR A 285 -11.89 -1.74 -16.39
C THR A 285 -13.25 -1.35 -15.83
N ILE A 286 -13.35 -1.38 -14.51
CA ILE A 286 -14.41 -0.65 -13.80
C ILE A 286 -14.35 0.83 -14.16
N CYS A 287 -15.51 1.48 -14.16
CA CYS A 287 -15.66 2.87 -14.56
C CYS A 287 -16.00 3.78 -13.38
N ARG A 288 -16.24 5.06 -13.65
CA ARG A 288 -16.55 6.09 -12.66
C ARG A 288 -17.82 5.74 -11.90
N GLY A 289 -17.71 5.68 -10.58
CA GLY A 289 -18.80 5.30 -9.70
C GLY A 289 -18.34 5.20 -8.25
N ASP A 290 -19.30 4.95 -7.37
CA ASP A 290 -19.03 4.60 -5.98
C ASP A 290 -18.92 3.09 -5.87
N TYR A 291 -17.93 2.60 -5.12
CA TYR A 291 -17.63 1.18 -4.96
C TYR A 291 -17.28 0.86 -3.50
N GLU A 292 -17.25 -0.42 -3.18
CA GLU A 292 -16.88 -0.92 -1.87
C GLU A 292 -15.76 -1.96 -1.99
N ILE A 293 -14.72 -1.82 -1.17
CA ILE A 293 -13.77 -2.92 -0.90
C ILE A 293 -14.29 -3.68 0.32
N TRP A 294 -14.54 -4.96 0.14
CA TRP A 294 -14.97 -5.87 1.21
C TRP A 294 -13.76 -6.69 1.65
N TRP A 295 -13.48 -6.66 2.96
CA TRP A 295 -12.59 -7.61 3.59
C TRP A 295 -13.39 -8.87 3.90
N VAL A 296 -13.09 -9.95 3.19
CA VAL A 296 -13.88 -11.18 3.24
C VAL A 296 -13.01 -12.34 3.68
N GLN A 297 -13.44 -13.00 4.74
CA GLN A 297 -12.93 -14.30 5.12
C GLN A 297 -13.80 -15.38 4.47
N ARG A 298 -13.24 -16.10 3.52
CA ARG A 298 -13.89 -17.20 2.82
C ARG A 298 -13.59 -18.52 3.51
N THR A 299 -14.65 -19.28 3.73
CA THR A 299 -14.61 -20.70 4.02
C THR A 299 -15.25 -21.44 2.86
N ARG A 300 -15.05 -22.75 2.78
CA ARG A 300 -15.55 -23.58 1.66
C ARG A 300 -17.04 -23.35 1.30
N TYR A 301 -17.86 -22.89 2.25
CA TYR A 301 -19.31 -22.74 2.06
C TYR A 301 -19.87 -21.38 2.47
N ASN A 302 -19.05 -20.44 2.95
CA ASN A 302 -19.56 -19.19 3.53
C ASN A 302 -18.52 -18.07 3.44
N PHE A 303 -18.99 -16.89 3.05
CA PHE A 303 -18.19 -15.69 2.82
C PHE A 303 -18.54 -14.69 3.92
N ILE A 304 -17.61 -14.48 4.85
CA ILE A 304 -17.83 -13.63 6.03
C ILE A 304 -17.21 -12.28 5.75
N VAL A 305 -18.04 -11.26 5.55
CA VAL A 305 -17.60 -9.88 5.36
C VAL A 305 -17.35 -9.25 6.72
N GLN A 306 -16.08 -8.94 6.98
CA GLN A 306 -15.65 -8.40 8.25
C GLN A 306 -15.50 -6.88 8.23
N LYS A 307 -15.26 -6.29 7.05
CA LYS A 307 -15.20 -4.83 6.87
C LYS A 307 -15.65 -4.45 5.47
N LYS A 308 -16.37 -3.32 5.35
CA LYS A 308 -16.62 -2.65 4.08
C LYS A 308 -15.97 -1.28 4.09
N LYS A 309 -15.22 -0.96 3.04
CA LYS A 309 -14.68 0.38 2.81
C LYS A 309 -15.24 0.97 1.54
N LYS A 310 -15.90 2.12 1.67
CA LYS A 310 -16.41 2.90 0.54
C LYS A 310 -15.28 3.73 -0.07
N PHE A 311 -15.27 3.81 -1.39
CA PHE A 311 -14.39 4.67 -2.16
C PHE A 311 -15.04 5.05 -3.50
N ARG A 312 -14.48 6.04 -4.19
CA ARG A 312 -15.00 6.55 -5.45
C ARG A 312 -13.94 6.48 -6.53
N ILE A 313 -14.36 5.97 -7.68
CA ILE A 313 -13.58 6.00 -8.91
C ILE A 313 -13.97 7.25 -9.68
N THR A 314 -12.98 8.06 -10.04
CA THR A 314 -13.19 9.35 -10.71
C THR A 314 -13.10 9.24 -12.23
N SER A 315 -12.38 8.23 -12.73
CA SER A 315 -12.11 7.99 -14.16
C SER A 315 -11.83 6.49 -14.38
N PRO A 316 -12.17 5.91 -15.55
CA PRO A 316 -12.78 6.51 -16.75
C PRO A 316 -14.31 6.55 -16.68
N GLN A 317 -14.99 7.30 -17.57
CA GLN A 317 -16.44 7.15 -17.73
C GLN A 317 -16.77 5.77 -18.33
N CYS A 318 -17.95 5.22 -18.03
CA CYS A 318 -18.37 3.96 -18.61
C CYS A 318 -18.66 4.10 -20.11
N ASP A 319 -18.49 3.02 -20.87
CA ASP A 319 -18.80 3.01 -22.30
C ASP A 319 -20.30 3.16 -22.52
N PHE A 320 -20.68 3.97 -23.51
CA PHE A 320 -22.08 4.10 -23.91
C PHE A 320 -22.43 3.13 -25.04
N ASP A 321 -23.50 2.36 -24.88
CA ASP A 321 -24.05 1.51 -25.92
C ASP A 321 -25.18 2.24 -26.66
N PHE A 322 -24.91 2.63 -27.91
CA PHE A 322 -25.86 3.31 -28.78
C PHE A 322 -27.04 2.43 -29.21
N ALA A 323 -26.88 1.11 -29.26
CA ALA A 323 -27.96 0.21 -29.68
C ALA A 323 -29.02 0.06 -28.58
N THR A 324 -28.59 -0.01 -27.32
CA THR A 324 -29.48 -0.14 -26.16
C THR A 324 -29.79 1.20 -25.49
N ASN A 325 -29.14 2.29 -25.94
CA ASN A 325 -29.24 3.65 -25.39
C ASN A 325 -28.96 3.68 -23.87
N LYS A 326 -27.95 2.90 -23.42
CA LYS A 326 -27.60 2.73 -22.02
C LYS A 326 -26.09 2.75 -21.83
N TYR A 327 -25.64 3.23 -20.67
CA TYR A 327 -24.26 3.03 -20.25
C TYR A 327 -24.04 1.56 -19.87
N LYS A 328 -22.88 1.04 -20.25
CA LYS A 328 -22.37 -0.23 -19.75
C LYS A 328 -21.85 -0.04 -18.32
N ASN A 329 -21.57 -1.13 -17.64
CA ASN A 329 -20.97 -1.16 -16.31
C ASN A 329 -19.43 -1.30 -16.35
N TYR A 330 -18.82 -1.07 -17.50
CA TYR A 330 -17.38 -1.13 -17.71
C TYR A 330 -16.94 -0.08 -18.75
N HIS A 331 -15.63 0.12 -18.81
CA HIS A 331 -14.96 0.86 -19.89
C HIS A 331 -13.97 -0.07 -20.59
N ARG A 332 -13.95 -0.07 -21.92
CA ARG A 332 -12.98 -0.83 -22.71
C ARG A 332 -11.60 -0.15 -22.67
N ILE A 333 -10.59 -0.90 -22.26
CA ILE A 333 -9.20 -0.44 -22.28
C ILE A 333 -8.73 -0.46 -23.75
N PRO A 334 -8.15 0.65 -24.27
CA PRO A 334 -7.73 0.76 -25.67
C PRO A 334 -6.66 -0.24 -26.12
#